data_AF-K6YR56-F1
#
_entry.id   AF-K6YR56-F1
#
_cell.length_a   1.000
_cell.length_b   1.000
_cell.length_c   1.000
_cell.angle_alpha   90.00
_cell.angle_beta   90.00
_cell.angle_gamma   90.00
#
_symmetry.space_group_name_H-M   'P 1'
#
loop_
_entity.id
_entity.type
_entity.pdbx_description
1 polymer ?
#
loop_
_entity_poly.entity_id
_entity_poly.type
_entity_poly.pdbx_seq_one_letter_code
_entity_poly.pdbx_strand_id
1 'polypeptide(L)' 'MKSDNWPTIEEYFHKALELPVGSRLDFITQEFADQPDIQQAIISLLKHTNETQALSQIVGKATNSVSDSQQHS' A
#
# COMPACT_ATOMS: atom_id res chain seq x y z
N MET A 1 16.90 -1.65 -13.44
CA MET A 1 15.93 -2.73 -13.19
C MET A 1 15.56 -3.37 -14.53
N LYS A 2 15.73 -4.69 -14.68
CA LYS A 2 15.41 -5.37 -15.95
C LYS A 2 13.90 -5.52 -16.08
N SER A 3 13.37 -5.36 -17.28
CA SER A 3 11.93 -5.54 -17.62
C SER A 3 11.38 -6.88 -17.15
N ASP A 4 12.23 -7.90 -17.07
CA ASP A 4 11.86 -9.28 -16.82
C ASP A 4 11.52 -9.56 -15.34
N ASN A 5 11.80 -8.59 -14.45
CA ASN A 5 11.51 -8.73 -13.02
C ASN A 5 10.07 -8.33 -12.67
N TRP A 6 9.34 -7.69 -13.59
CA TRP A 6 7.98 -7.20 -13.34
C TRP A 6 6.99 -8.28 -12.87
N PRO A 7 6.91 -9.47 -13.49
CA PRO A 7 5.98 -10.52 -13.04
C PRO A 7 6.21 -10.93 -11.58
N THR A 8 7.46 -11.01 -11.15
CA THR A 8 7.81 -11.32 -9.75
C THR A 8 7.39 -10.21 -8.80
N ILE A 9 7.59 -8.95 -9.19
CA ILE A 9 7.20 -7.80 -8.36
C ILE A 9 5.68 -7.77 -8.18
N GLU A 10 4.94 -7.95 -9.27
CA GLU A 10 3.49 -7.98 -9.27
C GLU A 10 2.96 -9.11 -8.38
N GLU A 11 3.47 -10.34 -8.55
CA GLU A 11 3.08 -11.49 -7.75
C GLU A 11 3.29 -11.26 -6.25
N TYR A 12 4.47 -10.80 -5.85
CA TYR A 12 4.78 -10.62 -4.43
C TYR A 12 4.16 -9.37 -3.83
N PHE A 13 3.88 -8.35 -4.63
CA PHE A 13 3.03 -7.24 -4.21
C PHE A 13 1.63 -7.74 -3.84
N HIS A 14 1.00 -8.57 -4.69
CA HIS A 14 -0.32 -9.13 -4.39
C HIS A 14 -0.30 -10.04 -3.16
N LYS A 15 0.68 -10.94 -3.03
CA LYS A 15 0.86 -11.77 -1.83
C LYS A 15 1.00 -10.91 -0.56
N ALA A 16 1.76 -9.81 -0.63
CA ALA A 16 1.90 -8.91 0.50
C ALA A 16 0.57 -8.21 0.86
N LEU A 17 -0.28 -7.89 -0.12
CA LEU A 17 -1.60 -7.30 0.15
C LEU A 17 -2.55 -8.26 0.89
N GLU A 18 -2.40 -9.58 0.71
CA GLU A 18 -3.16 -10.61 1.44
C GLU A 18 -2.74 -10.72 2.91
N LEU A 19 -1.54 -10.24 3.26
CA LEU A 19 -1.04 -10.24 4.63
C LEU A 19 -1.56 -9.02 5.44
N PRO A 20 -1.62 -9.14 6.78
CA PRO A 20 -1.83 -8.01 7.67
C PRO A 20 -0.83 -6.87 7.39
N VAL A 21 -1.28 -5.61 7.43
CA VAL A 21 -0.47 -4.43 7.11
C VAL A 21 0.87 -4.41 7.86
N GLY A 22 0.87 -4.80 9.13
CA GLY A 22 2.07 -4.82 9.97
C GLY A 22 3.13 -5.86 9.59
N SER A 23 2.79 -6.91 8.84
CA SER A 23 3.72 -7.98 8.46
C SER A 23 4.19 -7.90 7.00
N ARG A 24 3.64 -6.97 6.20
CA ARG A 24 3.94 -6.88 4.75
C ARG A 24 5.40 -6.53 4.47
N LEU A 25 5.94 -5.58 5.22
CA LEU A 25 7.32 -5.13 5.01
C LEU A 25 8.31 -6.23 5.38
N ASP A 26 8.14 -6.87 6.54
CA ASP A 26 9.02 -7.95 6.98
C ASP A 26 9.03 -9.12 5.99
N PHE A 27 7.85 -9.50 5.48
CA PHE A 27 7.70 -10.52 4.44
C PHE A 27 8.54 -10.19 3.19
N ILE A 28 8.39 -8.98 2.63
CA ILE A 28 9.15 -8.57 1.43
C ILE A 28 10.64 -8.43 1.72
N THR A 29 11.00 -7.94 2.91
CA THR A 29 12.40 -7.80 3.32
C THR A 29 13.09 -9.16 3.39
N GLN A 30 12.41 -10.18 3.92
CA GLN A 30 12.94 -11.53 4.03
C GLN A 30 13.02 -12.24 2.67
N GLU A 31 11.97 -12.20 1.86
CA GLU A 31 11.90 -12.90 0.56
C GLU A 31 12.93 -12.37 -0.45
N PHE A 32 13.24 -11.08 -0.40
CA PHE A 32 14.14 -10.41 -1.35
C PHE A 32 15.39 -9.82 -0.69
N ALA A 33 15.89 -10.44 0.38
CA ALA A 33 17.10 -10.00 1.08
C ALA A 33 18.31 -9.82 0.15
N ASP A 34 18.47 -10.74 -0.81
CA ASP A 34 19.57 -10.73 -1.79
C ASP A 34 19.22 -10.00 -3.11
N GLN A 35 18.01 -9.44 -3.21
CA GLN A 35 17.51 -8.80 -4.42
C GLN A 35 16.96 -7.39 -4.09
N PRO A 36 17.84 -6.45 -3.68
CA PRO A 36 17.43 -5.14 -3.18
C PRO A 36 16.61 -4.34 -4.20
N ASP A 37 16.88 -4.47 -5.49
CA ASP A 37 16.12 -3.79 -6.54
C ASP A 37 14.65 -4.21 -6.57
N ILE A 38 14.37 -5.51 -6.44
CA ILE A 38 13.00 -6.06 -6.43
C ILE A 38 12.32 -5.71 -5.11
N GLN A 39 13.05 -5.87 -4.00
CA GLN A 39 12.59 -5.52 -2.67
C GLN A 39 12.09 -4.06 -2.61
N GLN A 40 12.92 -3.11 -3.06
CA GLN A 40 12.60 -1.69 -3.01
C GLN A 40 11.43 -1.31 -3.92
N ALA A 41 11.29 -1.96 -5.08
CA ALA A 41 10.15 -1.73 -5.96
C ALA A 41 8.83 -2.15 -5.30
N ILE A 42 8.77 -3.33 -4.70
CA ILE A 42 7.56 -3.82 -4.02
C ILE A 42 7.23 -2.94 -2.80
N ILE A 43 8.24 -2.58 -1.99
CA ILE A 43 8.06 -1.69 -0.83
C ILE A 43 7.49 -0.33 -1.27
N SER A 44 7.95 0.22 -2.39
CA SER A 44 7.46 1.50 -2.91
C SER A 44 5.97 1.41 -3.30
N LEU A 45 5.56 0.34 -3.96
CA LEU A 45 4.15 0.09 -4.31
C LEU A 45 3.26 -0.04 -3.06
N LEU A 46 3.73 -0.76 -2.03
CA LEU A 46 3.01 -0.92 -0.78
C LEU A 46 2.82 0.42 -0.03
N LYS A 47 3.86 1.26 0.00
CA LYS A 47 3.77 2.61 0.61
C LYS A 47 2.74 3.48 -0.09
N HIS A 48 2.77 3.54 -1.42
CA HIS A 48 1.82 4.31 -2.21
C HIS A 48 0.36 3.86 -1.96
N THR A 49 0.14 2.56 -1.79
CA THR A 49 -1.19 2.02 -1.50
C THR A 49 -1.69 2.44 -0.12
N ASN A 50 -0.82 2.37 0.91
CA ASN A 50 -1.17 2.79 2.27
C ASN A 50 -1.45 4.31 2.34
N GLU A 51 -0.64 5.13 1.65
CA GLU A 51 -0.84 6.57 1.56
C GLU A 51 -2.17 6.91 0.85
N THR A 52 -2.48 6.20 -0.24
CA THR A 52 -3.75 6.39 -0.96
C THR A 52 -4.96 6.03 -0.08
N GLN A 53 -4.89 4.92 0.66
CA GLN A 53 -5.94 4.54 1.60
C GLN A 53 -6.11 5.57 2.73
N ALA A 54 -5.00 6.09 3.27
CA ALA A 54 -5.04 7.14 4.29
C ALA A 54 -5.71 8.42 3.76
N LEU A 55 -5.40 8.82 2.52
CA LEU A 55 -6.03 9.96 1.86
C LEU A 55 -7.54 9.73 1.65
N SER A 56 -7.96 8.55 1.19
CA SER A 56 -9.37 8.22 1.03
C SER A 56 -10.14 8.27 2.36
N GLN A 57 -9.51 7.86 3.46
CA GLN A 57 -10.11 7.96 4.79
C GLN A 57 -10.26 9.41 5.27
N ILE A 58 -9.29 10.28 4.98
CA ILE A 58 -9.36 11.71 5.32
C ILE A 58 -10.51 12.37 4.55
N VAL A 59 -10.61 12.11 3.24
CA VAL A 59 -11.69 12.66 2.40
C VAL A 59 -13.06 12.17 2.88
N GLY A 60 -13.20 10.87 3.16
CA GLY A 60 -14.46 10.30 3.68
C GLY A 60 -14.89 10.89 5.03
N LYS A 61 -13.93 11.19 5.93
CA LYS A 61 -14.22 11.88 7.19
C LYS A 61 -14.64 13.33 6.98
N ALA A 62 -13.98 14.04 6.04
CA ALA A 62 -14.31 15.42 5.73
C ALA A 62 -15.72 15.56 5.11
N THR A 63 -16.12 14.63 4.23
CA THR A 63 -17.47 14.63 3.64
C THR A 63 -18.55 14.32 4.68
N ASN A 64 -18.30 13.41 5.62
CA ASN A 64 -19.26 13.10 6.68
C ASN A 64 -19.39 14.26 7.68
N SER A 65 -18.33 15.03 7.93
CA SER A 65 -18.36 16.20 8.81
C SER A 65 -19.17 17.38 8.24
N VAL A 66 -19.35 17.46 6.91
CA VAL A 66 -20.13 18.52 6.25
C VAL A 66 -21.63 18.20 6.27
N SER A 67 -22.03 16.93 6.16
CA SER A 67 -23.45 16.51 6.21
C SER A 67 -24.10 16.75 7.56
N ASP A 68 -23.38 16.58 8.68
CA ASP A 68 -23.92 16.87 10.02
C ASP A 68 -24.17 18.37 10.27
N SER A 69 -23.54 19.26 9.49
CA SER A 69 -23.69 20.71 9.67
C SER A 69 -24.93 21.31 8.99
N GLN A 70 -25.68 20.53 8.20
CA GLN A 70 -26.87 21.01 7.48
C GLN A 70 -28.21 20.56 8.09
N GLN A 71 -28.23 19.77 9.18
CA GLN A 71 -29.47 19.35 9.84
C GLN A 71 -29.87 20.18 11.07
N HIS A 72 -29.13 21.25 11.38
CA HIS A 72 -29.47 22.19 12.44
C HIS A 72 -29.47 23.63 11.88
N SER A 73 -30.55 24.02 11.21
CA SER A 73 -30.92 25.42 10.93
C SER A 73 -32.44 25.51 10.80
#